data_AF-A0A7C4ZSE1-F1
#
_entry.id   AF-A0A7C4ZSE1-F1
#
_cell.length_a   1.000
_cell.length_b   1.000
_cell.length_c   1.000
_cell.angle_alpha   90.00
_cell.angle_beta   90.00
_cell.angle_gamma   90.00
#
_symmetry.space_group_name_H-M   'P 1'
#
loop_
_entity.id
_entity.type
_entity.pdbx_description
1 polymer ?
#
loop_
_entity_poly.entity_id
_entity_poly.type
_entity_poly.pdbx_seq_one_letter_code
_entity_poly.pdbx_strand_id
1 'polypeptide(L)'
;PPYKAKFHPRMIKAMMNYIGVRKGPLLDPFVGSGTTSIECALIGIDSIGVDISPVCILATKAKISSLEIDPQVLRKEIDRLLGIIKTWKKEGISQTTLDSLEQTKKVEIQLNMKKRYRGKEEELLAIYKLRNLIRKMREDGRINEKTEEDLYNIFACALSKVISEALRAKAKKDVFQMFEDEIEEMYKTILAFNELKKEISIKLGLSNNYIGDIRDMRAIPGLEPNPTGNVDGIVTSPPYSTAVDYIRNDLPMLEIIHEADLTQLEKNMIGNPKFTDEEKILLNQITEEKDDFLQLPSEARGVIKELLQHGRKDIALRQYKFLIDMKTALQEMFRVLKPGAKCVIIIGNNHFRTSDKVVEFRNAQYLYEMAPRVSFKPKEIIERTLLKTSYGAIQQEHILILEKETE
;
A
#
# COMPACT_ATOMS: atom_id res chain seq x y z
N PRO A 1 4.56 -9.82 1.57
CA PRO A 1 4.58 -9.43 3.00
C PRO A 1 3.17 -9.27 3.62
N PRO A 2 2.97 -9.63 4.90
CA PRO A 2 1.69 -9.48 5.58
C PRO A 2 1.39 -8.00 5.85
N TYR A 3 0.55 -7.39 5.00
CA TYR A 3 -0.01 -6.05 5.25
C TYR A 3 -1.10 -6.14 6.33
N LYS A 4 -0.99 -5.28 7.35
CA LYS A 4 -1.76 -5.40 8.60
C LYS A 4 -3.15 -4.75 8.57
N ALA A 5 -3.44 -3.90 7.57
CA ALA A 5 -4.66 -3.08 7.52
C ALA A 5 -5.49 -3.34 6.24
N LYS A 6 -5.88 -4.60 5.99
CA LYS A 6 -6.70 -4.97 4.82
C LYS A 6 -8.19 -5.01 5.17
N PHE A 7 -9.04 -4.50 4.29
CA PHE A 7 -10.46 -4.82 4.34
C PHE A 7 -10.77 -6.21 3.76
N HIS A 8 -11.93 -6.74 4.13
CA HIS A 8 -12.40 -8.06 3.73
C HIS A 8 -12.86 -8.08 2.25
N PRO A 9 -12.43 -9.05 1.42
CA PRO A 9 -12.82 -9.18 -0.01
C PRO A 9 -14.31 -9.00 -0.31
N ARG A 10 -15.18 -9.67 0.47
CA ARG A 10 -16.65 -9.57 0.33
C ARG A 10 -17.19 -8.14 0.45
N MET A 11 -16.51 -7.28 1.21
CA MET A 11 -16.92 -5.88 1.36
C MET A 11 -16.77 -5.13 0.04
N ILE A 12 -15.69 -5.36 -0.71
CA ILE A 12 -15.47 -4.69 -2.00
C ILE A 12 -16.55 -5.09 -3.02
N LYS A 13 -16.90 -6.36 -3.10
CA LYS A 13 -18.02 -6.81 -3.96
C LYS A 13 -19.35 -6.19 -3.57
N ALA A 14 -19.62 -6.11 -2.27
CA ALA A 14 -20.82 -5.44 -1.78
C ALA A 14 -20.83 -3.95 -2.16
N MET A 15 -19.71 -3.25 -1.97
CA MET A 15 -19.59 -1.82 -2.29
C MET A 15 -19.71 -1.57 -3.79
N MET A 16 -19.01 -2.35 -4.64
CA MET A 16 -19.14 -2.24 -6.11
C MET A 16 -20.59 -2.43 -6.58
N ASN A 17 -21.30 -3.42 -6.01
CA ASN A 17 -22.72 -3.62 -6.30
C ASN A 17 -23.57 -2.42 -5.82
N TYR A 18 -23.28 -1.91 -4.63
CA TYR A 18 -24.00 -0.78 -4.03
C TYR A 18 -23.88 0.49 -4.88
N ILE A 19 -22.67 0.79 -5.35
CA ILE A 19 -22.42 1.99 -6.17
C ILE A 19 -22.74 1.80 -7.65
N GLY A 20 -23.15 0.60 -8.07
CA GLY A 20 -23.60 0.33 -9.43
C GLY A 20 -22.46 0.19 -10.46
N VAL A 21 -21.23 -0.04 -10.03
CA VAL A 21 -20.10 -0.24 -10.96
C VAL A 21 -20.23 -1.60 -11.64
N ARG A 22 -20.37 -1.58 -12.97
CA ARG A 22 -20.51 -2.77 -13.82
C ARG A 22 -19.42 -2.89 -14.87
N LYS A 23 -18.79 -1.77 -15.25
CA LYS A 23 -17.81 -1.65 -16.33
C LYS A 23 -16.90 -0.46 -16.05
N GLY A 24 -15.74 -0.48 -16.70
CA GLY A 24 -14.73 0.58 -16.61
C GLY A 24 -13.99 0.58 -15.27
N PRO A 25 -12.92 1.39 -15.15
CA PRO A 25 -12.00 1.23 -14.05
C PRO A 25 -12.62 1.68 -12.72
N LEU A 26 -12.54 0.82 -11.70
CA LEU A 26 -12.72 1.18 -10.30
C LEU A 26 -11.39 1.68 -9.74
N LEU A 27 -11.40 2.82 -9.05
CA LEU A 27 -10.19 3.38 -8.42
C LEU A 27 -10.11 3.06 -6.94
N ASP A 28 -8.93 2.65 -6.50
CA ASP A 28 -8.53 2.61 -5.10
C ASP A 28 -7.28 3.50 -4.90
N PRO A 29 -7.44 4.76 -4.47
CA PRO A 29 -6.33 5.67 -4.21
C PRO A 29 -5.62 5.40 -2.88
N PHE A 30 -5.89 4.28 -2.20
CA PHE A 30 -5.11 3.80 -1.06
C PHE A 30 -5.01 2.28 -1.15
N VAL A 31 -4.55 1.79 -2.31
CA VAL A 31 -4.70 0.38 -2.71
C VAL A 31 -4.03 -0.59 -1.75
N GLY A 32 -3.00 -0.14 -1.01
CA GLY A 32 -2.29 -0.97 -0.03
C GLY A 32 -1.81 -2.26 -0.68
N SER A 33 -2.20 -3.40 -0.08
CA SER A 33 -1.84 -4.72 -0.61
C SER A 33 -2.71 -5.24 -1.76
N GLY A 34 -3.66 -4.44 -2.28
CA GLY A 34 -4.33 -4.76 -3.54
C GLY A 34 -5.60 -5.56 -3.44
N THR A 35 -6.30 -5.53 -2.29
CA THR A 35 -7.56 -6.28 -2.18
C THR A 35 -8.58 -5.80 -3.23
N THR A 36 -8.75 -4.49 -3.43
CA THR A 36 -9.65 -3.95 -4.45
C THR A 36 -9.26 -4.41 -5.85
N SER A 37 -7.98 -4.26 -6.19
CA SER A 37 -7.40 -4.67 -7.48
C SER A 37 -7.63 -6.16 -7.79
N ILE A 38 -7.37 -7.05 -6.83
CA ILE A 38 -7.61 -8.49 -7.01
C ILE A 38 -9.10 -8.77 -7.19
N GLU A 39 -9.97 -8.21 -6.34
CA GLU A 39 -11.41 -8.50 -6.43
C GLU A 39 -12.03 -7.96 -7.72
N CYS A 40 -11.55 -6.83 -8.23
CA CYS A 40 -11.95 -6.30 -9.54
C CYS A 40 -11.51 -7.26 -10.66
N ALA A 41 -10.23 -7.66 -10.67
CA ALA A 41 -9.69 -8.58 -11.67
C ALA A 41 -10.48 -9.90 -11.70
N LEU A 42 -10.76 -10.51 -10.54
CA LEU A 42 -11.46 -11.80 -10.45
C LEU A 42 -12.91 -11.76 -10.96
N ILE A 43 -13.56 -10.60 -11.03
CA ILE A 43 -14.94 -10.46 -11.52
C ILE A 43 -15.03 -9.79 -12.89
N GLY A 44 -13.90 -9.59 -13.57
CA GLY A 44 -13.86 -9.00 -14.91
C GLY A 44 -14.06 -7.48 -14.93
N ILE A 45 -13.77 -6.78 -13.83
CA ILE A 45 -13.83 -5.31 -13.74
C ILE A 45 -12.42 -4.76 -13.76
N ASP A 46 -12.20 -3.73 -14.59
CA ASP A 46 -10.90 -3.06 -14.64
C ASP A 46 -10.69 -2.21 -13.39
N SER A 47 -9.44 -1.95 -13.02
CA SER A 47 -9.13 -1.16 -11.83
C SER A 47 -7.83 -0.38 -11.96
N ILE A 48 -7.78 0.73 -11.24
CA ILE A 48 -6.57 1.53 -11.04
C ILE A 48 -6.31 1.60 -9.52
N GLY A 49 -5.12 1.21 -9.09
CA GLY A 49 -4.68 1.32 -7.70
C GLY A 49 -3.56 2.32 -7.55
N VAL A 50 -3.62 3.19 -6.55
CA VAL A 50 -2.54 4.12 -6.20
C VAL A 50 -2.19 3.99 -4.73
N ASP A 51 -0.90 3.93 -4.41
CA ASP A 51 -0.40 3.99 -3.04
C ASP A 51 0.97 4.67 -3.03
N ILE A 52 1.27 5.41 -1.97
CA ILE A 52 2.59 6.05 -1.83
C ILE A 52 3.68 5.03 -1.48
N SER A 53 3.31 3.88 -0.90
CA SER A 53 4.24 2.85 -0.45
C SER A 53 4.63 1.91 -1.60
N PRO A 54 5.91 1.88 -2.00
CA PRO A 54 6.37 0.97 -3.04
C PRO A 54 6.28 -0.50 -2.61
N VAL A 55 6.31 -0.79 -1.30
CA VAL A 55 6.13 -2.15 -0.75
C VAL A 55 4.69 -2.62 -0.94
N CYS A 56 3.72 -1.72 -0.78
CA CYS A 56 2.31 -2.00 -1.02
C CYS A 56 2.06 -2.27 -2.51
N ILE A 57 2.58 -1.41 -3.39
CA ILE A 57 2.47 -1.59 -4.84
C ILE A 57 3.14 -2.87 -5.33
N LEU A 58 4.33 -3.22 -4.84
CA LEU A 58 4.98 -4.50 -5.17
C LEU A 58 4.10 -5.69 -4.75
N ALA A 59 3.54 -5.66 -3.55
CA ALA A 59 2.65 -6.73 -3.09
C ALA A 59 1.41 -6.86 -3.98
N THR A 60 0.80 -5.73 -4.36
CA THR A 60 -0.35 -5.69 -5.26
C THR A 60 0.00 -6.20 -6.65
N LYS A 61 1.07 -5.69 -7.26
CA LYS A 61 1.54 -6.12 -8.58
C LYS A 61 1.85 -7.61 -8.62
N ALA A 62 2.52 -8.15 -7.60
CA ALA A 62 2.83 -9.58 -7.52
C ALA A 62 1.57 -10.45 -7.52
N LYS A 63 0.52 -10.01 -6.81
CA LYS A 63 -0.77 -10.70 -6.79
C LYS A 63 -1.47 -10.64 -8.14
N ILE A 64 -1.47 -9.50 -8.83
CA ILE A 64 -2.04 -9.38 -10.18
C ILE A 64 -1.24 -10.23 -11.18
N SER A 65 0.10 -10.15 -11.15
CA SER A 65 1.00 -10.97 -11.97
C SER A 65 0.73 -12.46 -11.78
N SER A 66 0.45 -12.88 -10.54
CA SER A 66 0.13 -14.28 -10.19
C SER A 66 -1.19 -14.78 -10.80
N LEU A 67 -2.12 -13.89 -11.18
CA LEU A 67 -3.37 -14.28 -11.86
C LEU A 67 -3.18 -14.49 -13.38
N GLU A 68 -2.10 -13.94 -13.94
CA GLU A 68 -1.84 -13.87 -15.39
C GLU A 68 -0.71 -14.79 -15.84
N ILE A 69 0.33 -14.97 -15.03
CA ILE A 69 1.54 -15.71 -15.39
C ILE A 69 1.22 -17.17 -15.75
N ASP A 70 1.86 -17.66 -16.83
CA ASP A 70 1.85 -19.07 -17.18
C ASP A 70 2.65 -19.89 -16.14
N PRO A 71 2.03 -20.87 -15.46
CA PRO A 71 2.73 -21.72 -14.51
C PRO A 71 3.97 -22.41 -15.09
N GLN A 72 3.97 -22.79 -16.38
CA GLN A 72 5.12 -23.46 -16.99
C GLN A 72 6.33 -22.52 -17.11
N VAL A 73 6.07 -21.27 -17.48
CA VAL A 73 7.10 -20.22 -17.55
C VAL A 73 7.65 -19.95 -16.15
N LEU A 74 6.76 -19.81 -15.16
CA LEU A 74 7.17 -19.60 -13.77
C LEU A 74 8.02 -20.76 -13.24
N ARG A 75 7.61 -22.01 -13.46
CA ARG A 75 8.37 -23.21 -13.04
C ARG A 75 9.78 -23.21 -13.61
N LYS A 76 9.92 -22.97 -14.91
CA LYS A 76 11.22 -22.93 -15.60
C LYS A 76 12.16 -21.90 -14.98
N GLU A 77 11.66 -20.72 -14.64
CA GLU A 77 12.47 -19.67 -14.03
C GLU A 77 12.76 -19.91 -12.54
N ILE A 78 11.85 -20.56 -11.80
CA ILE A 78 12.15 -21.07 -10.46
C ILE A 78 13.29 -22.09 -10.52
N ASP A 79 13.23 -23.07 -11.42
CA ASP A 79 14.28 -24.10 -11.55
C ASP A 79 15.65 -23.48 -11.88
N ARG A 80 15.65 -22.46 -12.74
CA ARG A 80 16.86 -21.69 -13.06
C ARG A 80 17.43 -20.99 -11.82
N LEU A 81 16.58 -20.25 -11.09
CA LEU A 81 16.97 -19.55 -9.86
C LEU A 81 17.51 -20.51 -8.79
N LEU A 82 16.81 -21.61 -8.54
CA LEU A 82 17.22 -22.62 -7.57
C LEU A 82 18.52 -23.32 -7.99
N GLY A 83 18.75 -23.52 -9.29
CA GLY A 83 20.04 -23.98 -9.82
C GLY A 83 21.20 -23.08 -9.43
N ILE A 84 21.04 -21.76 -9.58
CA ILE A 84 22.05 -20.76 -9.19
C ILE A 84 22.26 -20.75 -7.67
N ILE A 85 21.18 -20.77 -6.89
CA ILE A 85 21.23 -20.81 -5.42
C ILE A 85 21.95 -22.06 -4.92
N LYS A 86 21.71 -23.22 -5.55
CA LYS A 86 22.37 -24.49 -5.21
C LYS A 86 23.88 -24.42 -5.45
N THR A 87 24.32 -23.75 -6.51
CA THR A 87 25.75 -23.49 -6.77
C THR A 87 26.36 -22.62 -5.67
N TRP A 88 25.69 -21.52 -5.30
CA TRP A 88 26.14 -20.66 -4.19
C TRP A 88 26.24 -21.38 -2.85
N LYS A 89 25.29 -22.28 -2.54
CA LYS A 89 25.32 -23.11 -1.33
C LYS A 89 26.53 -24.06 -1.31
N LYS A 90 26.97 -24.58 -2.47
CA LYS A 90 28.14 -25.47 -2.59
C LYS A 90 29.48 -24.74 -2.48
N GLU A 91 29.60 -23.58 -3.10
CA GLU A 91 30.85 -22.80 -3.16
C GLU A 91 31.13 -22.01 -1.86
N GLY A 92 30.14 -21.92 -0.96
CA GLY A 92 30.22 -21.15 0.26
C GLY A 92 29.92 -19.67 0.03
N ILE A 93 29.29 -19.03 1.01
CA ILE A 93 28.87 -17.61 0.94
C ILE A 93 30.07 -16.66 1.13
N SER A 94 31.29 -17.11 0.83
CA SER A 94 32.48 -16.27 0.92
C SER A 94 32.39 -15.09 -0.05
N GLN A 95 32.94 -13.95 0.35
CA GLN A 95 32.85 -12.65 -0.32
C GLN A 95 33.68 -12.56 -1.62
N THR A 96 34.04 -13.69 -2.20
CA THR A 96 35.01 -13.83 -3.29
C THR A 96 34.28 -14.15 -4.59
N THR A 97 34.31 -13.16 -5.47
CA THR A 97 34.35 -13.22 -6.93
C THR A 97 33.77 -14.50 -7.56
N LEU A 98 32.49 -14.42 -7.95
CA LEU A 98 31.89 -15.33 -8.93
C LEU A 98 32.41 -14.94 -10.32
N ASP A 99 33.67 -15.30 -10.60
CA ASP A 99 34.19 -15.32 -11.96
C ASP A 99 33.57 -16.55 -12.67
N SER A 100 32.58 -16.28 -13.53
CA SER A 100 31.70 -17.22 -14.26
C SER A 100 30.65 -17.92 -13.35
N LEU A 101 29.38 -17.51 -13.34
CA LEU A 101 28.45 -17.66 -14.46
C LEU A 101 27.34 -16.60 -14.55
N GLU A 102 27.25 -15.64 -13.63
CA GLU A 102 26.32 -14.52 -13.74
C GLU A 102 26.88 -13.35 -12.93
N GLN A 103 27.54 -12.40 -13.60
CA GLN A 103 28.18 -11.24 -13.00
C GLN A 103 27.24 -10.50 -12.03
N THR A 104 27.38 -10.73 -10.73
CA THR A 104 27.04 -9.74 -9.71
C THR A 104 28.36 -9.24 -9.14
N LYS A 105 28.65 -7.95 -9.33
CA LYS A 105 29.74 -7.25 -8.63
C LYS A 105 29.76 -7.65 -7.15
N LYS A 106 30.93 -7.59 -6.52
CA LYS A 106 31.07 -7.74 -5.05
C LYS A 106 29.91 -7.04 -4.37
N VAL A 107 29.08 -7.81 -3.65
CA VAL A 107 27.88 -7.28 -3.02
C VAL A 107 28.30 -6.32 -1.92
N GLU A 108 28.13 -5.03 -2.19
CA GLU A 108 28.46 -3.96 -1.24
C GLU A 108 27.22 -3.65 -0.39
N ILE A 109 27.30 -4.03 0.88
CA ILE A 109 26.27 -3.72 1.88
C ILE A 109 26.69 -2.43 2.58
N GLN A 110 25.84 -1.41 2.48
CA GLN A 110 26.08 -0.10 3.09
C GLN A 110 26.30 -0.22 4.60
N LEU A 111 27.16 0.65 5.16
CA LEU A 111 27.58 0.59 6.57
C LEU A 111 26.41 0.77 7.55
N ASN A 112 25.45 1.64 7.22
CA ASN A 112 24.21 1.84 7.98
C ASN A 112 23.41 0.54 8.14
N MET A 113 23.32 -0.29 7.09
CA MET A 113 22.62 -1.58 7.10
C MET A 113 23.30 -2.57 8.03
N LYS A 114 24.64 -2.67 7.95
CA LYS A 114 25.41 -3.53 8.87
C LYS A 114 25.27 -3.10 10.33
N LYS A 115 25.24 -1.78 10.58
CA LYS A 115 25.03 -1.24 11.94
C LYS A 115 23.62 -1.54 12.45
N ARG A 116 22.60 -1.38 11.62
CA ARG A 116 21.19 -1.58 11.99
C ARG A 116 20.86 -3.05 12.25
N TYR A 117 21.38 -3.95 11.42
CA TYR A 117 21.14 -5.40 11.51
C TYR A 117 22.42 -6.13 11.94
N ARG A 118 23.03 -5.67 13.03
CA ARG A 118 24.25 -6.26 13.59
C ARG A 118 24.03 -7.74 13.94
N GLY A 119 24.94 -8.62 13.52
CA GLY A 119 24.82 -10.07 13.73
C GLY A 119 23.94 -10.78 12.69
N LYS A 120 23.57 -10.09 11.61
CA LYS A 120 22.81 -10.62 10.45
C LYS A 120 23.59 -10.54 9.14
N GLU A 121 24.92 -10.52 9.22
CA GLU A 121 25.79 -10.27 8.06
C GLU A 121 25.63 -11.33 6.96
N GLU A 122 25.45 -12.59 7.34
CA GLU A 122 25.19 -13.68 6.39
C GLU A 122 23.80 -13.58 5.75
N GLU A 123 22.76 -13.30 6.55
CA GLU A 123 21.41 -13.09 6.02
C GLU A 123 21.36 -11.90 5.06
N LEU A 124 22.00 -10.78 5.41
CA LEU A 124 22.09 -9.61 4.51
C LEU A 124 22.80 -9.96 3.21
N LEU A 125 23.92 -10.69 3.27
CA LEU A 125 24.65 -11.07 2.07
C LEU A 125 23.81 -11.95 1.14
N ALA A 126 23.08 -12.94 1.70
CA ALA A 126 22.15 -13.77 0.93
C ALA A 126 20.99 -12.95 0.34
N ILE A 127 20.39 -12.05 1.12
CA ILE A 127 19.31 -11.15 0.68
C ILE A 127 19.76 -10.29 -0.51
N TYR A 128 20.94 -9.67 -0.42
CA TYR A 128 21.44 -8.81 -1.49
C TYR A 128 21.84 -9.60 -2.75
N LYS A 129 22.37 -10.83 -2.59
CA LYS A 129 22.60 -11.74 -3.73
C LYS A 129 21.29 -12.05 -4.46
N LEU A 130 20.26 -12.46 -3.72
CA LEU A 130 18.92 -12.73 -4.28
C LEU A 130 18.33 -11.49 -4.96
N ARG A 131 18.39 -10.32 -4.30
CA ARG A 131 17.91 -9.06 -4.85
C ARG A 131 18.57 -8.74 -6.20
N ASN A 132 19.89 -8.82 -6.26
CA ASN A 132 20.63 -8.48 -7.48
C ASN A 132 20.32 -9.48 -8.60
N LEU A 133 20.19 -10.77 -8.28
CA LEU A 133 19.76 -11.80 -9.23
C LEU A 133 18.37 -11.50 -9.79
N ILE A 134 17.39 -11.25 -8.93
CA ILE A 134 16.00 -10.93 -9.32
C ILE A 134 15.95 -9.65 -10.19
N ARG A 135 16.72 -8.60 -9.85
CA ARG A 135 16.79 -7.38 -10.66
C ARG A 135 17.34 -7.65 -12.06
N LYS A 136 18.38 -8.46 -12.18
CA LYS A 136 18.99 -8.82 -13.46
C LYS A 136 18.03 -9.57 -14.38
N MET A 137 17.12 -10.38 -13.82
CA MET A 137 16.10 -11.09 -14.61
C MET A 137 15.16 -10.14 -15.36
N ARG A 138 14.96 -8.93 -14.86
CA ARG A 138 14.14 -7.91 -15.50
C ARG A 138 14.82 -7.27 -16.73
N GLU A 139 16.12 -7.51 -16.92
CA GLU A 139 16.96 -6.82 -17.91
C GLU A 139 17.65 -7.81 -18.87
N ASP A 140 17.30 -9.10 -18.80
CA ASP A 140 18.03 -10.14 -19.54
C ASP A 140 17.51 -10.39 -20.96
N GLY A 141 16.31 -9.89 -21.30
CA GLY A 141 15.77 -9.88 -22.65
C GLY A 141 15.48 -11.28 -23.21
N ARG A 142 15.40 -12.30 -22.36
CA ARG A 142 15.20 -13.70 -22.78
C ARG A 142 13.73 -14.01 -23.11
N ILE A 143 12.81 -13.23 -22.56
CA ILE A 143 11.36 -13.39 -22.73
C ILE A 143 10.72 -12.01 -22.92
N ASN A 144 9.41 -11.95 -23.17
CA ASN A 144 8.73 -10.67 -23.39
C ASN A 144 8.70 -9.83 -22.11
N GLU A 145 8.76 -8.50 -22.26
CA GLU A 145 8.88 -7.52 -21.17
C GLU A 145 7.81 -7.66 -20.09
N LYS A 146 6.56 -7.93 -20.47
CA LYS A 146 5.45 -8.14 -19.52
C LYS A 146 5.68 -9.37 -18.65
N THR A 147 6.15 -10.47 -19.24
CA THR A 147 6.47 -11.69 -18.49
C THR A 147 7.68 -11.48 -17.57
N GLU A 148 8.68 -10.70 -18.00
CA GLU A 148 9.81 -10.30 -17.14
C GLU A 148 9.34 -9.47 -15.94
N GLU A 149 8.43 -8.51 -16.15
CA GLU A 149 7.84 -7.72 -15.07
C GLU A 149 7.04 -8.60 -14.10
N ASP A 150 6.23 -9.53 -14.62
CA ASP A 150 5.41 -10.43 -13.80
C ASP A 150 6.28 -11.35 -12.92
N LEU A 151 7.33 -11.95 -13.49
CA LEU A 151 8.29 -12.76 -12.74
C LEU A 151 9.04 -11.92 -11.70
N TYR A 152 9.49 -10.72 -12.07
CA TYR A 152 10.14 -9.80 -11.14
C TYR A 152 9.24 -9.48 -9.95
N ASN A 153 7.98 -9.14 -10.20
CA ASN A 153 7.00 -8.82 -9.15
C ASN A 153 6.81 -10.00 -8.19
N ILE A 154 6.64 -11.21 -8.73
CA ILE A 154 6.46 -12.45 -7.96
C ILE A 154 7.69 -12.71 -7.08
N PHE A 155 8.88 -12.75 -7.66
CA PHE A 155 10.10 -13.08 -6.92
C PHE A 155 10.51 -11.97 -5.94
N ALA A 156 10.38 -10.70 -6.31
CA ALA A 156 10.65 -9.60 -5.39
C ALA A 156 9.65 -9.57 -4.22
N CYS A 157 8.38 -9.96 -4.43
CA CYS A 157 7.42 -10.10 -3.34
C CYS A 157 7.75 -11.29 -2.41
N ALA A 158 8.18 -12.43 -2.95
CA ALA A 158 8.68 -13.56 -2.16
C ALA A 158 9.88 -13.12 -1.29
N LEU A 159 10.87 -12.46 -1.90
CA LEU A 159 12.02 -11.93 -1.19
C LEU A 159 11.61 -10.90 -0.12
N SER A 160 10.64 -10.04 -0.41
CA SER A 160 10.09 -9.06 0.54
C SER A 160 9.56 -9.71 1.82
N LYS A 161 8.88 -10.87 1.71
CA LYS A 161 8.45 -11.65 2.88
C LYS A 161 9.64 -12.25 3.63
N VAL A 162 10.59 -12.86 2.92
CA VAL A 162 11.80 -13.46 3.52
C VAL A 162 12.62 -12.43 4.28
N ILE A 163 12.84 -11.23 3.72
CA ILE A 163 13.52 -10.11 4.38
C ILE A 163 12.79 -9.76 5.70
N SER A 164 11.47 -9.63 5.63
CA SER A 164 10.62 -9.31 6.77
C SER A 164 10.78 -10.29 7.93
N GLU A 165 10.93 -11.58 7.63
CA GLU A 165 11.01 -12.65 8.62
C GLU A 165 12.45 -12.85 9.11
N ALA A 166 13.42 -12.96 8.18
CA ALA A 166 14.82 -13.22 8.49
C ALA A 166 15.46 -12.11 9.33
N LEU A 167 15.22 -10.84 8.98
CA LEU A 167 15.83 -9.70 9.68
C LEU A 167 15.13 -9.36 11.01
N ARG A 168 13.90 -9.84 11.24
CA ARG A 168 13.23 -9.71 12.53
C ARG A 168 13.46 -10.92 13.45
N ALA A 169 13.92 -12.05 12.91
CA ALA A 169 14.18 -13.25 13.68
C ALA A 169 15.39 -13.08 14.62
N LYS A 170 15.23 -13.50 15.88
CA LYS A 170 16.34 -13.53 16.86
C LYS A 170 17.41 -14.55 16.47
N ALA A 171 16.97 -15.75 16.05
CA ALA A 171 17.86 -16.81 15.60
C ALA A 171 18.33 -16.54 14.17
N LYS A 172 19.50 -17.09 13.83
CA LYS A 172 20.02 -17.12 12.46
C LYS A 172 19.07 -17.90 11.56
N LYS A 173 18.88 -17.42 10.32
CA LYS A 173 17.98 -18.05 9.34
C LYS A 173 18.73 -18.35 8.03
N ASP A 174 18.40 -19.48 7.41
CA ASP A 174 18.82 -19.77 6.04
C ASP A 174 17.89 -19.03 5.07
N VAL A 175 18.35 -17.86 4.61
CA VAL A 175 17.60 -17.00 3.69
C VAL A 175 17.32 -17.71 2.37
N PHE A 176 18.25 -18.52 1.86
CA PHE A 176 18.05 -19.21 0.59
C PHE A 176 16.98 -20.29 0.70
N GLN A 177 16.99 -21.06 1.79
CA GLN A 177 15.93 -22.03 2.04
C GLN A 177 14.57 -21.35 2.23
N MET A 178 14.52 -20.27 3.02
CA MET A 178 13.27 -19.51 3.20
C MET A 178 12.71 -18.95 1.88
N PHE A 179 13.60 -18.52 0.97
CA PHE A 179 13.19 -18.04 -0.35
C PHE A 179 12.69 -19.17 -1.24
N GLU A 180 13.38 -20.31 -1.27
CA GLU A 180 12.96 -21.53 -1.96
C GLU A 180 11.58 -22.00 -1.48
N ASP A 181 11.37 -22.09 -0.17
CA ASP A 181 10.10 -22.49 0.41
C ASP A 181 8.96 -21.53 0.02
N GLU A 182 9.22 -20.21 0.01
CA GLU A 182 8.21 -19.21 -0.33
C GLU A 182 7.82 -19.27 -1.81
N ILE A 183 8.78 -19.34 -2.73
CA ILE A 183 8.48 -19.38 -4.17
C ILE A 183 7.79 -20.68 -4.57
N GLU A 184 8.11 -21.81 -3.94
CA GLU A 184 7.42 -23.08 -4.17
C GLU A 184 5.96 -23.03 -3.69
N GLU A 185 5.70 -22.40 -2.55
CA GLU A 185 4.33 -22.24 -2.06
C GLU A 185 3.50 -21.29 -2.94
N MET A 186 4.11 -20.19 -3.39
CA MET A 186 3.51 -19.30 -4.39
C MET A 186 3.22 -20.03 -5.70
N TYR A 187 4.16 -20.85 -6.20
CA TYR A 187 4.00 -21.64 -7.42
C TYR A 187 2.80 -22.60 -7.32
N LYS A 188 2.67 -23.35 -6.22
CA LYS A 188 1.51 -24.24 -6.01
C LYS A 188 0.19 -23.48 -6.06
N THR A 189 0.13 -22.31 -5.44
CA THR A 189 -1.06 -21.45 -5.44
C THR A 189 -1.40 -20.97 -6.86
N ILE A 190 -0.40 -20.52 -7.61
CA ILE A 190 -0.54 -20.06 -8.99
C ILE A 190 -0.98 -21.18 -9.92
N LEU A 191 -0.41 -22.38 -9.76
CA LEU A 191 -0.77 -23.57 -10.52
C LEU A 191 -2.23 -23.95 -10.25
N ALA A 192 -2.63 -24.05 -8.98
CA ALA A 192 -4.00 -24.38 -8.59
C ALA A 192 -5.02 -23.35 -9.12
N PHE A 193 -4.69 -22.07 -9.04
CA PHE A 193 -5.55 -21.00 -9.58
C PHE A 193 -5.65 -21.08 -11.11
N ASN A 194 -4.56 -21.34 -11.82
CA ASN A 194 -4.58 -21.47 -13.28
C ASN A 194 -5.41 -22.66 -13.75
N GLU A 195 -5.32 -23.82 -13.08
CA GLU A 195 -6.18 -24.96 -13.39
C GLU A 195 -7.67 -24.63 -13.13
N LEU A 196 -7.98 -23.99 -12.00
CA LEU A 196 -9.34 -23.53 -11.73
C LEU A 196 -9.83 -22.55 -12.80
N LYS A 197 -9.02 -21.56 -13.18
CA LYS A 197 -9.35 -20.54 -14.19
C LYS A 197 -9.76 -21.16 -15.53
N LYS A 198 -9.11 -22.27 -15.95
CA LYS A 198 -9.47 -23.02 -17.16
C LYS A 198 -10.85 -23.67 -17.05
N GLU A 199 -11.16 -24.29 -15.91
CA GLU A 199 -12.43 -24.99 -15.68
C GLU A 199 -13.63 -24.04 -15.60
N ILE A 200 -13.49 -22.89 -14.92
CA ILE A 200 -14.60 -21.95 -14.70
C ILE A 200 -14.61 -20.73 -15.64
N SER A 201 -13.72 -20.72 -16.65
CA SER A 201 -13.67 -19.68 -17.71
C SER A 201 -13.71 -18.24 -17.19
N ILE A 202 -12.95 -17.95 -16.12
CA ILE A 202 -12.88 -16.59 -15.57
C ILE A 202 -12.21 -15.66 -16.58
N LYS A 203 -12.94 -14.62 -17.01
CA LYS A 203 -12.37 -13.48 -17.73
C LYS A 203 -11.88 -12.44 -16.72
N LEU A 204 -10.57 -12.28 -16.62
CA LEU A 204 -9.97 -11.30 -15.72
C LEU A 204 -10.15 -9.88 -16.23
N GLY A 205 -10.40 -8.95 -15.30
CA GLY A 205 -10.32 -7.51 -15.54
C GLY A 205 -8.87 -7.02 -15.46
N LEU A 206 -8.56 -5.94 -16.17
CA LEU A 206 -7.23 -5.33 -16.16
C LEU A 206 -7.02 -4.52 -14.88
N SER A 207 -5.92 -4.76 -14.16
CA SER A 207 -5.61 -4.01 -12.94
C SER A 207 -4.23 -3.37 -13.00
N ASN A 208 -4.22 -2.04 -13.09
CA ASN A 208 -3.00 -1.25 -13.16
C ASN A 208 -2.74 -0.56 -11.82
N ASN A 209 -1.52 -0.68 -11.28
CA ASN A 209 -1.22 -0.25 -9.92
C ASN A 209 0.09 0.57 -9.88
N TYR A 210 0.03 1.76 -9.31
CA TYR A 210 1.07 2.79 -9.42
C TYR A 210 1.51 3.33 -8.06
N ILE A 211 2.80 3.63 -7.96
CA ILE A 211 3.33 4.42 -6.84
C ILE A 211 2.98 5.88 -7.11
N GLY A 212 2.31 6.55 -6.18
CA GLY A 212 1.89 7.93 -6.36
C GLY A 212 1.41 8.62 -5.09
N ASP A 213 1.47 9.95 -5.09
CA ASP A 213 0.81 10.79 -4.09
C ASP A 213 -0.62 11.07 -4.53
N ILE A 214 -1.56 10.66 -3.70
CA ILE A 214 -2.99 10.67 -4.02
C ILE A 214 -3.58 12.08 -3.96
N ARG A 215 -2.81 13.03 -3.42
CA ARG A 215 -3.12 14.47 -3.45
C ARG A 215 -2.82 15.08 -4.82
N ASP A 216 -2.12 14.37 -5.71
CA ASP A 216 -1.93 14.73 -7.12
C ASP A 216 -1.75 13.48 -8.00
N MET A 217 -2.82 13.02 -8.64
CA MET A 217 -2.82 11.84 -9.49
C MET A 217 -2.69 12.16 -10.99
N ARG A 218 -2.39 13.41 -11.37
CA ARG A 218 -2.41 13.84 -12.79
C ARG A 218 -1.37 13.16 -13.67
N ALA A 219 -0.30 12.64 -13.07
CA ALA A 219 0.75 11.90 -13.77
C ALA A 219 0.52 10.37 -13.79
N ILE A 220 -0.55 9.89 -13.15
CA ILE A 220 -0.86 8.45 -13.12
C ILE A 220 -1.58 8.07 -14.42
N PRO A 221 -1.10 7.06 -15.17
CA PRO A 221 -1.73 6.63 -16.39
C PRO A 221 -3.20 6.23 -16.17
N GLY A 222 -4.09 6.81 -16.99
CA GLY A 222 -5.53 6.64 -16.87
C GLY A 222 -6.22 7.61 -15.92
N LEU A 223 -5.50 8.47 -15.20
CA LEU A 223 -6.03 9.50 -14.28
C LEU A 223 -5.63 10.94 -14.68
N GLU A 224 -5.18 11.12 -15.92
CA GLU A 224 -4.83 12.40 -16.52
C GLU A 224 -6.03 13.36 -16.51
N PRO A 225 -5.83 14.69 -16.62
CA PRO A 225 -6.93 15.65 -16.68
C PRO A 225 -7.96 15.30 -17.77
N ASN A 226 -9.19 14.99 -17.32
CA ASN A 226 -10.32 14.66 -18.18
C ASN A 226 -11.58 15.39 -17.68
N PRO A 227 -12.21 16.26 -18.48
CA PRO A 227 -13.40 17.01 -18.08
C PRO A 227 -14.56 16.12 -17.62
N THR A 228 -14.70 14.91 -18.18
CA THR A 228 -15.77 13.97 -17.83
C THR A 228 -15.36 12.97 -16.76
N GLY A 229 -14.18 13.13 -16.14
CA GLY A 229 -13.59 12.13 -15.27
C GLY A 229 -13.10 10.89 -16.01
N ASN A 230 -12.45 10.01 -15.26
CA ASN A 230 -11.69 8.86 -15.72
C ASN A 230 -12.30 7.53 -15.24
N VAL A 231 -12.85 7.49 -14.03
CA VAL A 231 -13.22 6.24 -13.33
C VAL A 231 -14.70 6.16 -13.00
N ASP A 232 -15.24 4.94 -13.02
CA ASP A 232 -16.67 4.66 -12.86
C ASP A 232 -17.11 4.53 -11.39
N GLY A 233 -16.14 4.47 -10.48
CA GLY A 233 -16.37 4.49 -9.04
C GLY A 233 -15.06 4.49 -8.27
N ILE A 234 -15.14 4.84 -6.99
CA ILE A 234 -14.01 4.73 -6.04
C ILE A 234 -14.44 3.87 -4.87
N VAL A 235 -13.61 2.90 -4.47
CA VAL A 235 -13.77 2.17 -3.21
C VAL A 235 -12.40 2.06 -2.56
N THR A 236 -12.27 2.61 -1.35
CA THR A 236 -10.96 2.75 -0.71
C THR A 236 -11.02 2.77 0.81
N SER A 237 -9.84 2.66 1.43
CA SER A 237 -9.64 2.76 2.88
C SER A 237 -8.36 3.54 3.17
N PRO A 238 -8.43 4.85 3.48
CA PRO A 238 -7.24 5.63 3.83
C PRO A 238 -6.59 5.12 5.13
N PRO A 239 -5.31 5.47 5.39
CA PRO A 239 -4.66 5.11 6.64
C PRO A 239 -5.38 5.78 7.83
N TYR A 240 -5.79 4.99 8.82
CA TYR A 240 -6.28 5.51 10.09
C TYR A 240 -5.15 6.28 10.76
N SER A 241 -5.36 7.57 11.04
CA SER A 241 -4.32 8.55 11.34
C SER A 241 -3.32 8.11 12.43
N THR A 242 -3.67 7.20 13.34
CA THR A 242 -2.81 6.76 14.46
C THR A 242 -2.55 5.26 14.57
N ALA A 243 -3.00 4.42 13.64
CA ALA A 243 -3.05 2.96 13.90
C ALA A 243 -1.75 2.20 13.57
N VAL A 244 -0.95 2.63 12.59
CA VAL A 244 0.20 1.85 12.09
C VAL A 244 1.32 2.77 11.59
N ASP A 245 2.54 2.59 12.10
CA ASP A 245 3.75 3.16 11.49
C ASP A 245 4.17 2.27 10.30
N TYR A 246 3.61 2.57 9.11
CA TYR A 246 3.82 1.77 7.90
C TYR A 246 5.29 1.75 7.49
N ILE A 247 6.00 2.88 7.56
CA ILE A 247 7.41 2.96 7.20
C ILE A 247 8.26 2.11 8.14
N ARG A 248 8.06 2.21 9.45
CA ARG A 248 8.84 1.40 10.40
C ARG A 248 8.60 -0.10 10.20
N ASN A 249 7.35 -0.49 9.93
CA ASN A 249 7.03 -1.89 9.67
C ASN A 249 7.73 -2.39 8.41
N ASP A 250 7.75 -1.59 7.34
CA ASP A 250 8.27 -2.00 6.04
C ASP A 250 9.72 -1.59 5.75
N LEU A 251 10.37 -0.97 6.74
CA LEU A 251 11.70 -0.37 6.65
C LEU A 251 12.77 -1.25 5.97
N PRO A 252 12.94 -2.54 6.32
CA PRO A 252 13.97 -3.34 5.67
C PRO A 252 13.72 -3.51 4.17
N MET A 253 12.45 -3.62 3.76
CA MET A 253 12.07 -3.79 2.36
C MET A 253 12.17 -2.48 1.59
N LEU A 254 11.79 -1.37 2.21
CA LEU A 254 11.95 -0.02 1.65
C LEU A 254 13.42 0.30 1.35
N GLU A 255 14.34 -0.06 2.24
CA GLU A 255 15.77 0.19 2.05
C GLU A 255 16.41 -0.80 1.07
N ILE A 256 16.12 -2.10 1.20
CA ILE A 256 16.85 -3.13 0.46
C ILE A 256 16.30 -3.32 -0.95
N ILE A 257 14.98 -3.48 -1.11
CA ILE A 257 14.37 -3.79 -2.42
C ILE A 257 14.16 -2.51 -3.21
N HIS A 258 13.59 -1.49 -2.56
CA HIS A 258 13.13 -0.28 -3.25
C HIS A 258 14.15 0.85 -3.24
N GLU A 259 15.17 0.78 -2.37
CA GLU A 259 16.18 1.84 -2.21
C GLU A 259 15.51 3.22 -2.04
N ALA A 260 14.39 3.23 -1.30
CA ALA A 260 13.47 4.37 -1.23
C ALA A 260 14.05 5.54 -0.41
N ASP A 261 13.75 6.76 -0.85
CA ASP A 261 13.96 7.96 -0.03
C ASP A 261 12.94 8.00 1.11
N LEU A 262 13.35 7.48 2.28
CA LEU A 262 12.51 7.40 3.47
C LEU A 262 12.06 8.78 3.96
N THR A 263 12.89 9.81 3.78
CA THR A 263 12.55 11.17 4.20
C THR A 263 11.44 11.73 3.32
N GLN A 264 11.57 11.58 2.00
CA GLN A 264 10.53 12.01 1.07
C GLN A 264 9.24 11.19 1.24
N LEU A 265 9.36 9.88 1.48
CA LEU A 265 8.22 9.02 1.76
C LEU A 265 7.50 9.45 3.05
N GLU A 266 8.23 9.75 4.13
CA GLU A 266 7.65 10.27 5.37
C GLU A 266 6.90 11.60 5.17
N LYS A 267 7.42 12.51 4.32
CA LYS A 267 6.76 13.79 3.98
C LYS A 267 5.46 13.59 3.21
N ASN A 268 5.45 12.61 2.30
CA ASN A 268 4.32 12.37 1.42
C ASN A 268 3.22 11.49 2.06
N MET A 269 3.49 10.87 3.20
CA MET A 269 2.48 10.12 3.94
C MET A 269 1.40 11.03 4.53
N ILE A 270 0.15 10.70 4.23
CA ILE A 270 -1.03 11.38 4.75
C ILE A 270 -0.98 11.50 6.26
N GLY A 271 -1.14 12.74 6.75
CA GLY A 271 -1.26 13.03 8.18
C GLY A 271 0.05 12.92 8.97
N ASN A 272 1.22 12.75 8.35
CA ASN A 272 2.48 12.64 9.08
C ASN A 272 3.15 14.02 9.32
N PRO A 273 3.19 14.56 10.55
CA PRO A 273 3.67 15.94 10.78
C PRO A 273 5.17 16.02 11.11
N LYS A 274 5.95 14.92 10.97
CA LYS A 274 7.26 14.69 11.62
C LYS A 274 8.42 15.65 11.27
N PHE A 275 8.19 16.73 10.53
CA PHE A 275 9.23 17.68 10.15
C PHE A 275 9.13 18.95 10.98
N THR A 276 10.22 19.35 11.64
CA THR A 276 10.25 20.47 12.62
C THR A 276 9.68 21.77 12.05
N ASP A 277 9.93 22.09 10.78
CA ASP A 277 9.40 23.29 10.15
C ASP A 277 7.92 23.16 9.81
N GLU A 278 7.48 21.98 9.38
CA GLU A 278 6.07 21.68 9.11
C GLU A 278 5.24 21.69 10.41
N GLU A 279 5.79 21.14 11.51
CA GLU A 279 5.15 21.20 12.82
C GLU A 279 4.87 22.64 13.26
N LYS A 280 5.84 23.54 13.07
CA LYS A 280 5.69 24.97 13.41
C LYS A 280 4.62 25.63 12.55
N ILE A 281 4.60 25.33 11.25
CA ILE A 281 3.58 25.86 10.33
C ILE A 281 2.19 25.37 10.74
N LEU A 282 2.01 24.07 10.97
CA LEU A 282 0.74 23.49 11.36
C LEU A 282 0.27 24.02 12.72
N LEU A 283 1.18 24.15 13.68
CA LEU A 283 0.86 24.73 14.98
C LEU A 283 0.40 26.18 14.84
N ASN A 284 1.13 26.99 14.07
CA ASN A 284 0.78 28.39 13.79
C ASN A 284 -0.58 28.51 13.09
N GLN A 285 -0.90 27.60 12.15
CA GLN A 285 -2.21 27.57 11.50
C GLN A 285 -3.35 27.31 12.49
N ILE A 286 -3.13 26.45 13.49
CA ILE A 286 -4.12 26.14 14.53
C ILE A 286 -4.23 27.30 15.53
N THR A 287 -3.12 27.86 16.01
CA THR A 287 -3.11 28.90 17.06
C THR A 287 -3.63 30.24 16.56
N GLU A 288 -3.28 30.61 15.32
CA GLU A 288 -3.72 31.85 14.68
C GLU A 288 -5.04 31.70 13.92
N GLU A 289 -5.69 30.54 14.03
CA GLU A 289 -6.93 30.20 13.32
C GLU A 289 -6.91 30.60 11.84
N LYS A 290 -5.90 30.16 11.10
CA LYS A 290 -5.79 30.46 9.67
C LYS A 290 -6.94 29.81 8.88
N ASP A 291 -7.18 30.30 7.67
CA ASP A 291 -8.32 29.88 6.82
C ASP A 291 -8.45 28.37 6.68
N ASP A 292 -7.35 27.65 6.44
CA ASP A 292 -7.36 26.18 6.34
C ASP A 292 -7.88 25.51 7.61
N PHE A 293 -7.49 26.01 8.79
CA PHE A 293 -8.00 25.51 10.05
C PHE A 293 -9.47 25.88 10.24
N LEU A 294 -9.87 27.12 9.99
CA LEU A 294 -11.26 27.59 10.10
C LEU A 294 -12.23 26.86 9.15
N GLN A 295 -11.70 26.36 8.03
CA GLN A 295 -12.46 25.56 7.08
C GLN A 295 -12.71 24.12 7.55
N LEU A 296 -12.17 23.68 8.69
CA LEU A 296 -12.48 22.37 9.24
C LEU A 296 -13.82 22.38 10.01
N PRO A 297 -14.51 21.22 10.09
CA PRO A 297 -15.64 20.99 10.98
C PRO A 297 -15.39 21.55 12.39
N SER A 298 -16.38 22.21 12.98
CA SER A 298 -16.24 22.84 14.30
C SER A 298 -15.88 21.84 15.39
N GLU A 299 -16.47 20.64 15.36
CA GLU A 299 -16.17 19.53 16.27
C GLU A 299 -14.71 19.08 16.12
N ALA A 300 -14.23 18.90 14.88
CA ALA A 300 -12.84 18.54 14.61
C ALA A 300 -11.85 19.58 15.16
N ARG A 301 -12.12 20.87 14.92
CA ARG A 301 -11.31 21.98 15.48
C ARG A 301 -11.29 21.95 17.00
N GLY A 302 -12.44 21.69 17.63
CA GLY A 302 -12.58 21.55 19.08
C GLY A 302 -11.68 20.44 19.62
N VAL A 303 -11.75 19.24 19.04
CA VAL A 303 -10.93 18.09 19.46
C VAL A 303 -9.44 18.36 19.26
N ILE A 304 -9.02 18.96 18.14
CA ILE A 304 -7.62 19.30 17.88
C ILE A 304 -7.09 20.26 18.96
N LYS A 305 -7.84 21.31 19.29
CA LYS A 305 -7.47 22.26 20.36
C LYS A 305 -7.43 21.59 21.72
N GLU A 306 -8.38 20.72 22.01
CA GLU A 306 -8.42 19.99 23.26
C GLU A 306 -7.18 19.10 23.44
N LEU A 307 -6.77 18.40 22.37
CA LEU A 307 -5.55 17.61 22.37
C LEU A 307 -4.30 18.47 22.63
N LEU A 308 -4.22 19.66 22.03
CA LEU A 308 -3.11 20.60 22.28
C LEU A 308 -3.08 21.07 23.74
N GLN A 309 -4.22 21.44 24.30
CA GLN A 309 -4.34 21.90 25.69
C GLN A 309 -3.88 20.83 26.71
N HIS A 310 -4.08 19.55 26.39
CA HIS A 310 -3.65 18.42 27.22
C HIS A 310 -2.24 17.88 26.86
N GLY A 311 -1.42 18.68 26.18
CA GLY A 311 -0.03 18.33 25.86
C GLY A 311 0.13 17.22 24.80
N ARG A 312 -0.92 16.87 24.06
CA ARG A 312 -0.89 15.84 23.00
C ARG A 312 -0.57 16.43 21.64
N LYS A 313 0.47 17.27 21.57
CA LYS A 313 0.89 18.03 20.39
C LYS A 313 0.96 17.18 19.12
N ASP A 314 1.72 16.09 19.15
CA ASP A 314 1.98 15.27 17.96
C ASP A 314 0.70 14.61 17.41
N ILE A 315 -0.26 14.28 18.28
CA ILE A 315 -1.55 13.71 17.87
C ILE A 315 -2.43 14.80 17.25
N ALA A 316 -2.49 15.97 17.87
CA ALA A 316 -3.25 17.10 17.37
C ALA A 316 -2.78 17.52 15.96
N LEU A 317 -1.47 17.68 15.78
CA LEU A 317 -0.87 18.04 14.48
C LEU A 317 -1.13 16.95 13.42
N ARG A 318 -1.05 15.67 13.81
CA ARG A 318 -1.36 14.53 12.94
C ARG A 318 -2.83 14.50 12.50
N GLN A 319 -3.76 14.78 13.40
CA GLN A 319 -5.20 14.88 13.07
C GLN A 319 -5.49 16.07 12.16
N TYR A 320 -4.89 17.22 12.46
CA TYR A 320 -5.04 18.41 11.65
C TYR A 320 -4.50 18.19 10.23
N LYS A 321 -3.25 17.73 10.11
CA LYS A 321 -2.62 17.41 8.82
C LYS A 321 -3.40 16.34 8.06
N PHE A 322 -3.92 15.32 8.74
CA PHE A 322 -4.76 14.30 8.11
C PHE A 322 -5.97 14.91 7.41
N LEU A 323 -6.71 15.82 8.06
CA LEU A 323 -7.87 16.45 7.44
C LEU A 323 -7.48 17.35 6.26
N ILE A 324 -6.38 18.10 6.36
CA ILE A 324 -5.88 18.94 5.26
C ILE A 324 -5.45 18.08 4.06
N ASP A 325 -4.67 17.04 4.30
CA ASP A 325 -4.23 16.12 3.25
C ASP A 325 -5.42 15.39 2.60
N MET A 326 -6.40 14.96 3.41
CA MET A 326 -7.61 14.31 2.91
C MET A 326 -8.55 15.27 2.15
N LYS A 327 -8.56 16.57 2.47
CA LYS A 327 -9.27 17.56 1.65
C LYS A 327 -8.73 17.56 0.22
N THR A 328 -7.41 17.62 0.06
CA THR A 328 -6.75 17.57 -1.25
C THR A 328 -6.96 16.22 -1.94
N ALA A 329 -6.89 15.12 -1.18
CA ALA A 329 -7.24 13.79 -1.68
C ALA A 329 -8.66 13.74 -2.24
N LEU A 330 -9.65 14.28 -1.52
CA LEU A 330 -11.04 14.33 -1.97
C LEU A 330 -11.20 15.20 -3.24
N GLN A 331 -10.45 16.29 -3.38
CA GLN A 331 -10.45 17.08 -4.61
C GLN A 331 -9.97 16.26 -5.81
N GLU A 332 -8.86 15.52 -5.66
CA GLU A 332 -8.36 14.64 -6.72
C GLU A 332 -9.33 13.48 -7.01
N MET A 333 -9.93 12.88 -5.97
CA MET A 333 -10.99 11.87 -6.14
C MET A 333 -12.19 12.42 -6.90
N PHE A 334 -12.64 13.65 -6.60
CA PHE A 334 -13.74 14.30 -7.33
C PHE A 334 -13.36 14.56 -8.80
N ARG A 335 -12.12 15.01 -9.04
CA ARG A 335 -11.61 15.29 -10.39
C ARG A 335 -11.69 14.06 -11.28
N VAL A 336 -11.18 12.94 -10.82
CA VAL A 336 -11.09 11.70 -11.62
C VAL A 336 -12.39 10.91 -11.69
N LEU A 337 -13.36 11.17 -10.81
CA LEU A 337 -14.64 10.46 -10.83
C LEU A 337 -15.52 10.97 -11.99
N LYS A 338 -16.22 10.07 -12.68
CA LYS A 338 -17.21 10.46 -13.70
C LYS A 338 -18.46 11.09 -13.09
N PRO A 339 -19.18 11.99 -13.80
CA PRO A 339 -20.49 12.47 -13.35
C PRO A 339 -21.46 11.31 -13.08
N GLY A 340 -22.23 11.40 -11.99
CA GLY A 340 -23.15 10.36 -11.52
C GLY A 340 -22.49 9.18 -10.78
N ALA A 341 -21.16 9.05 -10.82
CA ALA A 341 -20.45 7.99 -10.11
C ALA A 341 -20.27 8.31 -8.63
N LYS A 342 -20.03 7.26 -7.83
CA LYS A 342 -19.93 7.34 -6.37
C LYS A 342 -18.54 6.98 -5.86
N CYS A 343 -18.19 7.57 -4.73
CA CYS A 343 -16.97 7.32 -3.99
C CYS A 343 -17.32 6.73 -2.61
N VAL A 344 -16.71 5.59 -2.29
CA VAL A 344 -16.85 4.89 -1.01
C VAL A 344 -15.53 4.96 -0.26
N ILE A 345 -15.57 5.56 0.93
CA ILE A 345 -14.42 5.67 1.82
C ILE A 345 -14.73 4.89 3.09
N ILE A 346 -13.94 3.85 3.33
CA ILE A 346 -14.06 2.98 4.50
C ILE A 346 -13.07 3.48 5.54
N ILE A 347 -13.55 4.01 6.65
CA ILE A 347 -12.72 4.68 7.65
C ILE A 347 -13.29 4.54 9.06
N GLY A 348 -12.42 4.43 10.05
CA GLY A 348 -12.74 4.22 11.46
C GLY A 348 -12.41 5.46 12.25
N ASN A 349 -13.12 5.65 13.36
CA ASN A 349 -12.86 6.77 14.25
C ASN A 349 -11.64 6.47 15.14
N ASN A 350 -10.87 7.51 15.45
CA ASN A 350 -9.75 7.38 16.39
C ASN A 350 -10.20 7.77 17.79
N HIS A 351 -9.64 7.12 18.81
CA HIS A 351 -9.93 7.40 20.20
C HIS A 351 -8.63 7.79 20.91
N PHE A 352 -8.62 8.94 21.57
CA PHE A 352 -7.45 9.48 22.24
C PHE A 352 -7.74 9.68 23.72
N ARG A 353 -6.90 9.10 24.57
CA ARG A 353 -6.97 9.33 26.02
C ARG A 353 -6.28 10.63 26.37
N THR A 354 -6.99 11.61 26.90
CA THR A 354 -6.42 12.79 27.58
C THR A 354 -6.27 12.50 29.07
N SER A 355 -5.82 13.46 29.88
CA SER A 355 -5.70 13.26 31.33
C SER A 355 -7.05 12.96 31.98
N ASP A 356 -8.14 13.54 31.44
CA ASP A 356 -9.43 13.61 32.12
C ASP A 356 -10.53 12.80 31.42
N LYS A 357 -10.38 12.50 30.12
CA LYS A 357 -11.39 11.75 29.35
C LYS A 357 -10.81 11.02 28.13
N VAL A 358 -11.65 10.23 27.47
CA VAL A 358 -11.38 9.71 26.13
C VAL A 358 -12.11 10.61 25.14
N VAL A 359 -11.38 11.13 24.16
CA VAL A 359 -11.90 11.97 23.08
C VAL A 359 -11.96 11.14 21.81
N GLU A 360 -13.11 11.14 21.17
CA GLU A 360 -13.29 10.53 19.86
C GLU A 360 -12.99 11.54 18.75
N PHE A 361 -12.27 11.09 17.73
CA PHE A 361 -12.01 11.82 16.50
C PHE A 361 -12.77 11.14 15.36
N ARG A 362 -13.90 11.75 14.98
CA ARG A 362 -14.92 11.18 14.11
C ARG A 362 -14.59 11.34 12.63
N ASN A 363 -13.55 10.66 12.16
CA ASN A 363 -13.00 10.81 10.80
C ASN A 363 -14.08 10.77 9.71
N ALA A 364 -14.98 9.79 9.74
CA ALA A 364 -16.03 9.64 8.72
C ALA A 364 -16.95 10.86 8.67
N GLN A 365 -17.38 11.34 9.84
CA GLN A 365 -18.24 12.51 9.98
C GLN A 365 -17.52 13.77 9.48
N TYR A 366 -16.25 13.95 9.83
CA TYR A 366 -15.49 15.12 9.42
C TYR A 366 -15.27 15.15 7.90
N LEU A 367 -14.97 14.01 7.28
CA LEU A 367 -14.86 13.92 5.82
C LEU A 367 -16.21 14.13 5.13
N TYR A 368 -17.31 13.63 5.71
CA TYR A 368 -18.67 13.89 5.22
C TYR A 368 -19.00 15.38 5.18
N GLU A 369 -18.68 16.12 6.25
CA GLU A 369 -18.90 17.58 6.35
C GLU A 369 -17.96 18.39 5.44
N MET A 370 -16.80 17.85 5.11
CA MET A 370 -15.83 18.49 4.21
C MET A 370 -16.16 18.26 2.73
N ALA A 371 -16.88 17.19 2.39
CA ALA A 371 -17.17 16.81 1.01
C ALA A 371 -17.82 17.92 0.16
N PRO A 372 -18.83 18.68 0.64
CA PRO A 372 -19.44 19.76 -0.12
C PRO A 372 -18.46 20.87 -0.53
N ARG A 373 -17.39 21.07 0.25
CA ARG A 373 -16.35 22.09 -0.04
C ARG A 373 -15.47 21.72 -1.23
N VAL A 374 -15.54 20.47 -1.67
CA VAL A 374 -14.83 19.93 -2.83
C VAL A 374 -15.82 19.43 -3.89
N SER A 375 -17.06 19.92 -3.84
CA SER A 375 -18.15 19.64 -4.79
C SER A 375 -18.72 18.23 -4.75
N PHE A 376 -18.30 17.38 -3.81
CA PHE A 376 -18.98 16.11 -3.56
C PHE A 376 -20.33 16.35 -2.90
N LYS A 377 -21.36 15.60 -3.32
CA LYS A 377 -22.61 15.47 -2.58
C LYS A 377 -22.52 14.30 -1.59
N PRO A 378 -22.59 14.57 -0.28
CA PRO A 378 -22.68 13.50 0.71
C PRO A 378 -24.00 12.73 0.56
N LYS A 379 -23.96 11.41 0.66
CA LYS A 379 -25.16 10.55 0.60
C LYS A 379 -25.51 9.97 1.96
N GLU A 380 -24.57 9.23 2.54
CA GLU A 380 -24.80 8.53 3.79
C GLU A 380 -23.48 8.13 4.47
N ILE A 381 -23.59 7.80 5.74
CA ILE A 381 -22.57 7.11 6.52
C ILE A 381 -23.20 5.84 7.07
N ILE A 382 -22.66 4.68 6.72
CA ILE A 382 -23.10 3.39 7.25
C ILE A 382 -22.12 2.97 8.35
N GLU A 383 -22.63 2.75 9.56
CA GLU A 383 -21.83 2.23 10.67
C GLU A 383 -21.76 0.70 10.64
N ARG A 384 -20.57 0.16 10.90
CA ARG A 384 -20.32 -1.28 10.94
C ARG A 384 -19.51 -1.65 12.18
N THR A 385 -20.10 -2.44 13.07
CA THR A 385 -19.40 -3.02 14.22
C THR A 385 -18.48 -4.15 13.80
N LEU A 386 -17.22 -4.14 14.27
CA LEU A 386 -16.25 -5.18 13.99
C LEU A 386 -16.35 -6.31 15.04
N LEU A 387 -16.81 -7.48 14.60
CA LEU A 387 -16.92 -8.69 15.43
C LEU A 387 -15.55 -9.37 15.61
N LYS A 388 -14.65 -8.73 16.38
CA LYS A 388 -13.46 -9.27 17.08
C LYS A 388 -12.45 -8.14 17.25
N THR A 389 -12.12 -7.78 18.48
CA THR A 389 -10.93 -6.97 18.74
C THR A 389 -10.32 -7.31 20.08
N SER A 390 -9.07 -7.79 20.04
CA SER A 390 -8.12 -7.61 21.13
C SER A 390 -8.13 -6.15 21.62
N TYR A 391 -8.00 -5.96 22.93
CA TYR A 391 -8.00 -4.66 23.62
C TYR A 391 -7.23 -3.58 22.83
N GLY A 392 -7.92 -2.51 22.42
CA GLY A 392 -7.33 -1.33 21.75
C GLY A 392 -7.49 -1.23 20.23
N ALA A 393 -8.19 -2.15 19.56
CA ALA A 393 -8.52 -2.03 18.14
C ALA A 393 -9.84 -1.28 17.89
N ILE A 394 -9.92 -0.62 16.72
CA ILE A 394 -11.11 0.10 16.22
C ILE A 394 -12.33 -0.82 16.34
N GLN A 395 -13.35 -0.40 17.10
CA GLN A 395 -14.55 -1.22 17.35
C GLN A 395 -15.63 -1.00 16.28
N GLN A 396 -15.61 0.17 15.64
CA GLN A 396 -16.55 0.60 14.61
C GLN A 396 -15.80 1.13 13.39
N GLU A 397 -16.14 0.58 12.24
CA GLU A 397 -15.74 1.07 10.93
C GLU A 397 -16.94 1.77 10.30
N HIS A 398 -16.71 2.84 9.58
CA HIS A 398 -17.76 3.60 8.90
C HIS A 398 -17.51 3.54 7.39
N ILE A 399 -18.59 3.47 6.63
CA ILE A 399 -18.60 3.49 5.19
C ILE A 399 -19.22 4.82 4.78
N LEU A 400 -18.38 5.77 4.38
CA LEU A 400 -18.78 7.07 3.87
C LEU A 400 -19.05 6.95 2.37
N ILE A 401 -20.23 7.38 1.92
CA ILE A 401 -20.62 7.37 0.51
C ILE A 401 -20.86 8.80 0.04
N LEU A 402 -20.15 9.16 -1.03
CA LEU A 402 -20.18 10.46 -1.70
C LEU A 402 -20.56 10.27 -3.17
N GLU A 403 -21.16 11.27 -3.79
CA GLU A 403 -21.52 11.26 -5.22
C GLU A 403 -21.01 12.53 -5.92
N LYS A 404 -20.53 12.38 -7.14
CA LYS A 404 -20.35 13.49 -8.08
C LYS A 404 -21.65 13.64 -8.84
N GLU A 405 -22.39 14.72 -8.64
CA GLU A 405 -23.67 14.91 -9.32
C GLU A 405 -23.50 14.99 -10.84
N THR A 406 -24.54 14.59 -11.57
CA THR A 406 -24.68 14.90 -12.99
C THR A 406 -25.09 16.36 -13.10
N GLU A 407 -24.35 17.17 -13.87
CA GLU A 407 -24.79 18.52 -14.23
C GLU A 407 -26.14 18.53 -14.97
#